data_AF-A0A938MAC6-F1
#
_entry.id   AF-A0A938MAC6-F1
#
_cell.length_a   1.000
_cell.length_b   1.000
_cell.length_c   1.000
_cell.angle_alpha   90.00
_cell.angle_beta   90.00
_cell.angle_gamma   90.00
#
_symmetry.space_group_name_H-M   'P 1'
#
loop_
_entity.id
_entity.type
_entity.pdbx_description
1 polymer ?
#
loop_
_entity_poly.entity_id
_entity_poly.type
_entity_poly.pdbx_seq_one_letter_code
_entity_poly.pdbx_strand_id
1 'polypeptide(L)'
;MPRGHANDEEARLELHGQSLLQGAVDWDVLHHWWLNHNGRANTPNWDLASTCSIKGRRGLVLVEAKAHVEELDVAGKSLEPDASHHSQSNHVRIGWAIEEASRALARMVPGVCLSRDSHYQLANRVAFAWKLATMGLDVVLVYMGFTGDSAVGVQLRDQRHWRQTMEDHARGILPPAFFDQEIACGLASMQMLVRSRPCGPRPGLSN
;
A
#
# COMPACT_ATOMS: atom_id res chain seq x y z
N MET A 1 -6.18 14.45 -0.39
CA MET A 1 -7.13 13.46 0.18
C MET A 1 -8.39 13.59 -0.64
N PRO A 2 -8.83 12.52 -1.33
CA PRO A 2 -9.94 12.63 -2.25
C PRO A 2 -11.21 13.04 -1.50
N ARG A 3 -11.90 14.05 -2.04
CA ARG A 3 -13.15 14.57 -1.48
C ARG A 3 -14.37 14.18 -2.31
N GLY A 4 -14.15 13.52 -3.45
CA GLY A 4 -15.16 13.07 -4.39
C GLY A 4 -14.62 13.04 -5.82
N HIS A 5 -15.45 12.70 -6.80
CA HIS A 5 -15.01 12.57 -8.20
C HIS A 5 -14.34 13.85 -8.76
N ALA A 6 -14.82 15.03 -8.35
CA ALA A 6 -14.26 16.31 -8.82
C ALA A 6 -12.94 16.72 -8.11
N ASN A 7 -12.50 15.95 -7.10
CA ASN A 7 -11.25 16.17 -6.38
C ASN A 7 -10.72 14.79 -5.96
N ASP A 8 -10.05 14.15 -6.91
CA ASP A 8 -9.52 12.80 -6.91
C ASP A 8 -8.05 12.74 -6.49
N GLU A 9 -7.50 13.83 -5.94
CA GLU A 9 -6.11 13.89 -5.50
C GLU A 9 -5.79 12.77 -4.50
N GLU A 10 -4.86 11.90 -4.90
CA GLU A 10 -4.35 10.77 -4.12
C GLU A 10 -4.02 11.19 -2.68
N ALA A 11 -4.30 10.30 -1.73
CA ALA A 11 -3.99 10.52 -0.33
C ALA A 11 -2.47 10.39 -0.10
N ARG A 12 -1.85 11.54 0.13
CA ARG A 12 -0.47 11.68 0.57
C ARG A 12 -0.40 11.82 2.09
N LEU A 13 0.09 10.80 2.77
CA LEU A 13 0.16 10.77 4.23
C LEU A 13 1.09 11.87 4.78
N GLU A 14 2.12 12.27 4.04
CA GLU A 14 2.99 13.37 4.42
C GLU A 14 2.28 14.73 4.48
N LEU A 15 1.23 14.94 3.66
CA LEU A 15 0.50 16.21 3.58
C LEU A 15 -0.70 16.26 4.53
N HIS A 16 -1.33 15.11 4.77
CA HIS A 16 -2.60 15.03 5.49
C HIS A 16 -2.54 14.15 6.75
N GLY A 17 -1.45 13.43 6.95
CA GLY A 17 -1.30 12.48 8.04
C GLY A 17 -1.26 13.14 9.40
N GLN A 18 -0.75 14.37 9.53
CA GLN A 18 -0.74 15.08 10.81
C GLN A 18 -2.16 15.39 11.30
N SER A 19 -3.05 15.86 10.41
CA SER A 19 -4.45 16.11 10.76
C SER A 19 -5.23 14.80 10.94
N LEU A 20 -4.92 13.78 10.14
CA LEU A 20 -5.56 12.47 10.20
C LEU A 20 -5.20 11.73 11.49
N LEU A 21 -3.94 11.74 11.90
CA LEU A 21 -3.41 10.90 12.99
C LEU A 21 -3.16 11.66 14.29
N GLN A 22 -3.33 13.00 14.33
CA GLN A 22 -3.31 13.84 15.54
C GLN A 22 -2.17 13.50 16.52
N GLY A 23 -0.94 13.32 16.00
CA GLY A 23 0.24 13.01 16.81
C GLY A 23 0.46 11.53 17.15
N ALA A 24 -0.35 10.61 16.63
CA ALA A 24 -0.16 9.17 16.85
C ALA A 24 1.08 8.58 16.13
N VAL A 25 1.73 9.36 15.27
CA VAL A 25 2.94 8.98 14.52
C VAL A 25 3.89 10.16 14.50
N ASP A 26 5.17 9.88 14.71
CA ASP A 26 6.26 10.82 14.47
C ASP A 26 6.57 10.87 12.96
N TRP A 27 6.05 11.90 12.28
CA TRP A 27 6.20 12.04 10.83
C TRP A 27 7.65 12.28 10.40
N ASP A 28 8.47 12.91 11.23
CA ASP A 28 9.88 13.11 10.90
C ASP A 28 10.60 11.77 10.93
N VAL A 29 10.36 10.93 11.93
CA VAL A 29 10.91 9.58 11.97
C VAL A 29 10.47 8.75 10.76
N LEU A 30 9.18 8.80 10.40
CA LEU A 30 8.67 8.07 9.24
C LEU A 30 9.25 8.57 7.91
N HIS A 31 9.39 9.89 7.75
CA HIS A 31 9.98 10.48 6.55
C HIS A 31 11.47 10.16 6.42
N HIS A 32 12.26 10.35 7.47
CA HIS A 32 13.69 10.02 7.43
C HIS A 32 13.94 8.52 7.30
N TRP A 33 13.00 7.68 7.75
CA TRP A 33 13.03 6.25 7.47
C TRP A 33 12.87 5.96 5.97
N TRP A 34 11.98 6.66 5.27
CA TRP A 34 11.67 6.40 3.87
C TRP A 34 12.60 7.13 2.87
N LEU A 35 12.98 8.37 3.16
CA LEU A 35 13.72 9.27 2.27
C LEU A 35 14.89 9.93 2.98
N ASN A 36 15.98 10.17 2.25
CA ASN A 36 17.10 11.00 2.72
C ASN A 36 16.88 12.48 2.36
N HIS A 37 16.15 12.75 1.28
CA HIS A 37 15.93 14.10 0.77
C HIS A 37 14.45 14.31 0.42
N ASN A 38 13.82 15.31 1.03
CA ASN A 38 12.37 15.54 0.98
C ASN A 38 11.89 16.43 -0.19
N GLY A 39 12.75 16.74 -1.17
CA GLY A 39 12.47 17.74 -2.23
C GLY A 39 11.21 17.44 -3.07
N ARG A 40 11.37 16.79 -4.22
CA ARG A 40 10.24 16.33 -5.06
C ARG A 40 9.87 14.86 -4.81
N ALA A 41 10.52 14.23 -3.84
CA ALA A 41 10.30 12.83 -3.54
C ALA A 41 9.08 12.68 -2.63
N ASN A 42 8.25 11.67 -2.91
CA ASN A 42 7.02 11.42 -2.17
C ASN A 42 7.17 10.15 -1.33
N THR A 43 6.39 10.08 -0.25
CA THR A 43 6.09 8.79 0.37
C THR A 43 5.10 8.02 -0.51
N PRO A 44 4.77 6.75 -0.21
CA PRO A 44 3.72 6.05 -0.95
C PRO A 44 2.41 6.84 -0.95
N ASN A 45 1.86 7.05 -2.15
CA ASN A 45 0.52 7.59 -2.34
C ASN A 45 -0.52 6.47 -2.22
N TRP A 46 -1.72 6.81 -1.77
CA TRP A 46 -2.83 5.89 -1.55
C TRP A 46 -4.09 6.39 -2.24
N ASP A 47 -4.92 5.50 -2.77
CA ASP A 47 -6.24 5.88 -3.30
C ASP A 47 -7.16 6.39 -2.18
N LEU A 48 -7.04 5.81 -0.97
CA LEU A 48 -7.73 6.29 0.22
C LEU A 48 -6.91 6.02 1.47
N ALA A 49 -6.92 6.98 2.39
CA ALA A 49 -6.47 6.79 3.76
C ALA A 49 -7.53 7.34 4.71
N SER A 50 -7.88 6.58 5.76
CA SER A 50 -8.85 7.02 6.75
C SER A 50 -8.58 6.42 8.11
N THR A 51 -8.86 7.17 9.18
CA THR A 51 -8.85 6.60 10.53
C THR A 51 -10.07 5.71 10.75
N CYS A 52 -9.90 4.68 11.55
CA CYS A 52 -10.97 3.77 11.96
C CYS A 52 -10.80 3.36 13.42
N SER A 53 -11.73 2.56 13.93
CA SER A 53 -11.54 1.83 15.18
C SER A 53 -11.25 0.37 14.88
N ILE A 54 -10.13 -0.14 15.39
CA ILE A 54 -9.73 -1.54 15.32
C ILE A 54 -9.68 -2.04 16.75
N LYS A 55 -10.57 -2.98 17.10
CA LYS A 55 -10.68 -3.54 18.46
C LYS A 55 -10.78 -2.46 19.55
N GLY A 56 -11.52 -1.38 19.28
CA GLY A 56 -11.69 -0.26 20.22
C GLY A 56 -10.51 0.70 20.30
N ARG A 57 -9.39 0.44 19.59
CA ARG A 57 -8.27 1.37 19.46
C ARG A 57 -8.38 2.17 18.18
N ARG A 58 -7.76 3.35 18.16
CA ARG A 58 -7.64 4.15 16.93
C ARG A 58 -6.69 3.44 15.97
N GLY A 59 -7.13 3.25 14.74
CA GLY A 59 -6.35 2.64 13.67
C GLY A 59 -6.42 3.43 12.37
N LEU A 60 -5.74 2.91 11.36
CA LEU A 60 -5.63 3.49 10.03
C LEU A 60 -5.97 2.44 8.99
N VAL A 61 -6.87 2.78 8.07
CA VAL A 61 -7.10 2.01 6.84
C VAL A 61 -6.38 2.73 5.72
N LEU A 62 -5.58 1.97 4.97
CA LEU A 62 -4.91 2.39 3.74
C LEU A 62 -5.46 1.55 2.61
N VAL A 63 -5.88 2.19 1.51
CA VAL A 63 -6.48 1.50 0.37
C VAL A 63 -5.66 1.76 -0.88
N GLU A 64 -5.36 0.67 -1.58
CA GLU A 64 -4.92 0.65 -2.97
C GLU A 64 -6.05 0.03 -3.79
N ALA A 65 -6.56 0.75 -4.78
CA ALA A 65 -7.65 0.35 -5.66
C ALA A 65 -7.13 -0.06 -7.03
N LYS A 66 -7.69 -1.12 -7.60
CA LYS A 66 -7.39 -1.59 -8.95
C LYS A 66 -8.68 -1.89 -9.70
N ALA A 67 -8.77 -1.49 -10.96
CA ALA A 67 -9.92 -1.74 -11.83
C ALA A 67 -9.72 -2.97 -12.73
N HIS A 68 -8.49 -3.28 -13.12
CA HIS A 68 -8.18 -4.44 -13.96
C HIS A 68 -6.85 -5.12 -13.60
N VAL A 69 -6.62 -6.32 -14.12
CA VAL A 69 -5.48 -7.17 -13.74
C VAL A 69 -4.13 -6.55 -14.11
N GLU A 70 -4.05 -5.87 -15.25
CA GLU A 70 -2.80 -5.34 -15.81
C GLU A 70 -2.23 -4.14 -15.04
N GLU A 71 -2.98 -3.57 -14.10
CA GLU A 71 -2.45 -2.55 -13.19
C GLU A 71 -1.47 -3.13 -12.17
N LEU A 72 -1.41 -4.46 -12.03
CA LEU A 72 -0.49 -5.15 -11.15
C LEU A 72 0.86 -5.35 -11.84
N ASP A 73 1.82 -4.48 -11.51
CA ASP A 73 3.16 -4.49 -12.08
C ASP A 73 4.17 -5.21 -11.18
N VAL A 74 4.95 -6.11 -11.78
CA VAL A 74 6.04 -6.86 -11.13
C VAL A 74 7.38 -6.14 -11.20
N ALA A 75 7.44 -4.99 -11.90
CA ALA A 75 8.65 -4.20 -12.02
C ALA A 75 9.13 -3.65 -10.68
N GLY A 76 10.44 -3.45 -10.61
CA GLY A 76 11.09 -2.72 -9.53
C GLY A 76 10.92 -1.21 -9.66
N LYS A 77 11.39 -0.49 -8.64
CA LYS A 77 11.53 0.96 -8.74
C LYS A 77 12.59 1.27 -9.79
N SER A 78 12.21 1.95 -10.86
CA SER A 78 13.18 2.46 -11.84
C SER A 78 13.95 3.66 -11.30
N LEU A 79 15.15 3.85 -11.84
CA LEU A 79 15.96 5.03 -11.64
C LEU A 79 16.41 5.51 -13.03
N GLU A 80 16.10 6.76 -13.36
CA GLU A 80 16.49 7.32 -14.66
C GLU A 80 18.02 7.36 -14.81
N PRO A 81 18.55 7.17 -16.04
CA PRO A 81 19.99 7.18 -16.29
C PRO A 81 20.71 8.46 -15.85
N ASP A 82 20.02 9.60 -15.92
CA ASP A 82 20.51 10.94 -15.54
C ASP A 82 20.00 11.39 -14.16
N ALA A 83 19.48 10.45 -13.35
CA ALA A 83 18.93 10.75 -12.05
C ALA A 83 19.94 11.51 -11.16
N SER A 84 19.49 12.61 -10.56
CA SER A 84 20.30 13.40 -9.62
C SER A 84 20.80 12.56 -8.44
N HIS A 85 21.89 13.01 -7.80
CA HIS A 85 22.41 12.39 -6.57
C HIS A 85 21.34 12.25 -5.46
N HIS A 86 20.42 13.21 -5.32
CA HIS A 86 19.32 13.09 -4.37
C HIS A 86 18.35 11.95 -4.72
N SER A 87 18.04 11.77 -6.02
CA SER A 87 17.19 10.67 -6.49
C SER A 87 17.86 9.31 -6.25
N GLN A 88 19.15 9.20 -6.56
CA GLN A 88 19.95 8.00 -6.30
C GLN A 88 20.00 7.66 -4.80
N SER A 89 20.26 8.66 -3.95
CA SER A 89 20.28 8.53 -2.50
C SER A 89 18.93 8.06 -1.94
N ASN A 90 17.83 8.66 -2.39
CA ASN A 90 16.48 8.23 -2.01
C ASN A 90 16.16 6.81 -2.52
N HIS A 91 16.59 6.47 -3.74
CA HIS A 91 16.40 5.14 -4.30
C HIS A 91 17.10 4.06 -3.46
N VAL A 92 18.30 4.33 -2.93
CA VAL A 92 18.98 3.46 -1.97
C VAL A 92 18.23 3.41 -0.64
N ARG A 93 17.82 4.56 -0.09
CA ARG A 93 17.10 4.62 1.20
C ARG A 93 15.80 3.82 1.19
N ILE A 94 15.01 3.94 0.12
CA ILE A 94 13.79 3.16 -0.08
C ILE A 94 14.10 1.65 -0.12
N GLY A 95 15.19 1.27 -0.78
CA GLY A 95 15.65 -0.12 -0.80
C GLY A 95 15.91 -0.65 0.60
N TRP A 96 16.63 0.12 1.42
CA TRP A 96 16.91 -0.24 2.81
C TRP A 96 15.65 -0.32 3.67
N ALA A 97 14.72 0.63 3.49
CA ALA A 97 13.44 0.63 4.21
C ALA A 97 12.59 -0.61 3.89
N ILE A 98 12.51 -0.99 2.61
CA ILE A 98 11.80 -2.20 2.18
C ILE A 98 12.51 -3.46 2.70
N GLU A 99 13.85 -3.51 2.65
CA GLU A 99 14.61 -4.65 3.15
C GLU A 99 14.48 -4.83 4.67
N GLU A 100 14.48 -3.73 5.43
CA GLU A 100 14.22 -3.75 6.88
C GLU A 100 12.85 -4.37 7.18
N ALA A 101 11.81 -3.91 6.49
CA ALA A 101 10.46 -4.45 6.62
C ALA A 101 10.40 -5.93 6.21
N SER A 102 11.04 -6.28 5.09
CA SER A 102 11.13 -7.65 4.57
C SER A 102 11.70 -8.60 5.62
N ARG A 103 12.86 -8.26 6.20
CA ARG A 103 13.53 -9.08 7.22
C ARG A 103 12.69 -9.19 8.49
N ALA A 104 12.01 -8.11 8.90
CA ALA A 104 11.17 -8.12 10.09
C ALA A 104 9.93 -9.02 9.89
N LEU A 105 9.23 -8.83 8.78
CA LEU A 105 8.04 -9.60 8.44
C LEU A 105 8.36 -11.07 8.18
N ALA A 106 9.50 -11.39 7.56
CA ALA A 106 9.92 -12.78 7.33
C ALA A 106 10.11 -13.58 8.62
N ARG A 107 10.45 -12.92 9.74
CA ARG A 107 10.52 -13.58 11.07
C ARG A 107 9.14 -13.87 11.66
N MET A 108 8.12 -13.11 11.26
CA MET A 108 6.74 -13.23 11.75
C MET A 108 5.91 -14.16 10.86
N VAL A 109 6.14 -14.08 9.55
CA VAL A 109 5.46 -14.84 8.51
C VAL A 109 6.52 -15.39 7.54
N PRO A 110 6.96 -16.65 7.72
CA PRO A 110 7.96 -17.26 6.85
C PRO A 110 7.54 -17.25 5.39
N GLY A 111 8.47 -16.87 4.49
CA GLY A 111 8.22 -16.76 3.05
C GLY A 111 8.02 -15.33 2.54
N VAL A 112 7.96 -14.32 3.42
CA VAL A 112 8.00 -12.92 3.01
C VAL A 112 9.38 -12.59 2.43
N CYS A 113 9.41 -11.98 1.23
CA CYS A 113 10.62 -11.59 0.51
C CYS A 113 10.36 -10.30 -0.30
N LEU A 114 10.15 -9.19 0.39
CA LEU A 114 9.95 -7.89 -0.26
C LEU A 114 11.28 -7.35 -0.82
N SER A 115 11.19 -6.65 -1.95
CA SER A 115 12.32 -5.96 -2.57
C SER A 115 11.86 -4.66 -3.23
N ARG A 116 12.76 -3.69 -3.34
CA ARG A 116 12.54 -2.51 -4.20
C ARG A 116 12.57 -2.89 -5.68
N ASP A 117 13.32 -3.93 -6.02
CA ASP A 117 13.68 -4.27 -7.40
C ASP A 117 12.66 -5.20 -8.07
N SER A 118 11.59 -5.58 -7.36
CA SER A 118 10.48 -6.37 -7.88
C SER A 118 9.19 -6.06 -7.13
N HIS A 119 8.06 -6.06 -7.85
CA HIS A 119 6.71 -5.77 -7.32
C HIS A 119 6.69 -4.48 -6.49
N TYR A 120 7.33 -3.42 -6.98
CA TYR A 120 7.65 -2.26 -6.15
C TYR A 120 6.41 -1.61 -5.52
N GLN A 121 5.29 -1.55 -6.24
CA GLN A 121 4.03 -1.06 -5.68
C GLN A 121 3.65 -1.89 -4.45
N LEU A 122 3.45 -3.20 -4.61
CA LEU A 122 3.10 -4.08 -3.50
C LEU A 122 4.11 -4.03 -2.35
N ALA A 123 5.40 -4.14 -2.65
CA ALA A 123 6.46 -4.13 -1.65
C ALA A 123 6.48 -2.83 -0.85
N ASN A 124 6.31 -1.68 -1.50
CA ASN A 124 6.32 -0.39 -0.82
C ASN A 124 5.07 -0.22 0.07
N ARG A 125 3.87 -0.65 -0.38
CA ARG A 125 2.64 -0.54 0.42
C ARG A 125 2.73 -1.39 1.69
N VAL A 126 3.22 -2.63 1.56
CA VAL A 126 3.41 -3.53 2.69
C VAL A 126 4.46 -3.00 3.67
N ALA A 127 5.62 -2.55 3.17
CA ALA A 127 6.68 -2.00 4.02
C ALA A 127 6.21 -0.76 4.81
N PHE A 128 5.46 0.14 4.15
CA PHE A 128 4.97 1.35 4.80
C PHE A 128 3.88 1.05 5.85
N ALA A 129 2.94 0.13 5.55
CA ALA A 129 1.95 -0.33 6.51
C ALA A 129 2.59 -0.98 7.73
N TRP A 130 3.61 -1.82 7.53
CA TRP A 130 4.41 -2.39 8.61
C TRP A 130 5.08 -1.30 9.46
N LYS A 131 5.72 -0.31 8.83
CA LYS A 131 6.41 0.74 9.58
C LYS A 131 5.46 1.52 10.48
N LEU A 132 4.30 1.91 9.96
CA LEU A 132 3.25 2.58 10.75
C LEU A 132 2.79 1.71 11.93
N ALA A 133 2.68 0.39 11.73
CA ALA A 133 2.35 -0.54 12.81
C ALA A 133 3.44 -0.64 13.88
N THR A 134 4.72 -0.63 13.50
CA THR A 134 5.82 -0.57 14.47
C THR A 134 5.85 0.72 15.29
N MET A 135 5.21 1.78 14.78
CA MET A 135 5.08 3.07 15.47
C MET A 135 3.83 3.14 16.37
N GLY A 136 3.09 2.03 16.51
CA GLY A 136 1.99 1.92 17.47
C GLY A 136 0.58 2.17 16.90
N LEU A 137 0.43 2.28 15.58
CA LEU A 137 -0.89 2.34 14.94
C LEU A 137 -1.37 0.96 14.51
N ASP A 138 -2.62 0.61 14.78
CA ASP A 138 -3.22 -0.54 14.09
C ASP A 138 -3.49 -0.16 12.62
N VAL A 139 -2.98 -0.96 11.69
CA VAL A 139 -3.06 -0.67 10.25
C VAL A 139 -3.78 -1.79 9.50
N VAL A 140 -4.78 -1.42 8.71
CA VAL A 140 -5.39 -2.32 7.72
C VAL A 140 -5.04 -1.82 6.33
N LEU A 141 -4.25 -2.60 5.61
CA LEU A 141 -3.93 -2.38 4.20
C LEU A 141 -4.94 -3.13 3.33
N VAL A 142 -5.78 -2.42 2.58
CA VAL A 142 -6.81 -3.00 1.72
C VAL A 142 -6.41 -2.86 0.26
N TYR A 143 -6.26 -3.99 -0.42
CA TYR A 143 -6.25 -4.05 -1.88
C TYR A 143 -7.68 -4.25 -2.39
N MET A 144 -8.26 -3.19 -2.94
CA MET A 144 -9.65 -3.12 -3.40
C MET A 144 -9.74 -3.34 -4.91
N GLY A 145 -10.34 -4.46 -5.32
CA GLY A 145 -10.60 -4.76 -6.73
C GLY A 145 -11.99 -4.34 -7.15
N PHE A 146 -12.12 -3.51 -8.18
CA PHE A 146 -13.42 -3.16 -8.75
C PHE A 146 -13.86 -4.17 -9.80
N THR A 147 -14.93 -4.91 -9.51
CA THR A 147 -15.38 -6.02 -10.35
C THR A 147 -16.53 -5.62 -11.26
N GLY A 148 -16.62 -6.22 -12.43
CA GLY A 148 -17.75 -5.99 -13.34
C GLY A 148 -17.51 -4.92 -14.40
N ASP A 149 -16.37 -4.23 -14.40
CA ASP A 149 -16.03 -3.31 -15.50
C ASP A 149 -15.41 -4.08 -16.66
N SER A 150 -16.10 -4.12 -17.79
CA SER A 150 -15.63 -4.74 -19.02
C SER A 150 -15.03 -3.74 -20.00
N ALA A 151 -14.93 -2.46 -19.65
CA ALA A 151 -14.46 -1.43 -20.57
C ALA A 151 -12.95 -1.22 -20.57
N VAL A 152 -12.22 -1.77 -19.59
CA VAL A 152 -10.79 -1.51 -19.40
C VAL A 152 -10.07 -2.81 -19.06
N GLY A 153 -9.04 -3.14 -19.83
CA GLY A 153 -8.14 -4.27 -19.56
C GLY A 153 -8.81 -5.64 -19.40
N VAL A 154 -8.10 -6.57 -18.77
CA VAL A 154 -8.63 -7.86 -18.32
C VAL A 154 -9.39 -7.62 -17.03
N GLN A 155 -10.70 -7.77 -17.15
CA GLN A 155 -11.68 -7.54 -16.09
C GLN A 155 -11.44 -8.38 -14.82
N LEU A 156 -11.57 -7.72 -13.67
CA LEU A 156 -11.81 -8.38 -12.39
C LEU A 156 -13.27 -8.89 -12.33
N ARG A 157 -13.43 -10.19 -12.13
CA ARG A 157 -14.73 -10.88 -12.31
C ARG A 157 -15.55 -10.86 -11.02
N ASP A 158 -14.93 -11.29 -9.93
CA ASP A 158 -15.54 -11.41 -8.62
C ASP A 158 -14.45 -11.41 -7.53
N GLN A 159 -14.86 -11.51 -6.27
CA GLN A 159 -13.96 -11.57 -5.10
C GLN A 159 -12.97 -12.74 -5.17
N ARG A 160 -13.37 -13.90 -5.71
CA ARG A 160 -12.52 -15.08 -5.82
C ARG A 160 -11.46 -14.87 -6.89
N HIS A 161 -11.84 -14.34 -8.04
CA HIS A 161 -10.90 -13.97 -9.10
C HIS A 161 -9.90 -12.95 -8.58
N TRP A 162 -10.36 -11.89 -7.92
CA TRP A 162 -9.47 -10.86 -7.38
C TRP A 162 -8.48 -11.43 -6.35
N ARG A 163 -8.96 -12.29 -5.45
CA ARG A 163 -8.10 -12.98 -4.48
C ARG A 163 -7.01 -13.81 -5.17
N GLN A 164 -7.39 -14.63 -6.16
CA GLN A 164 -6.44 -15.46 -6.90
C GLN A 164 -5.42 -14.59 -7.65
N THR A 165 -5.88 -13.53 -8.32
CA THR A 165 -5.00 -12.58 -9.02
C THR A 165 -3.97 -11.96 -8.08
N MET A 166 -4.38 -11.55 -6.87
CA MET A 166 -3.45 -11.00 -5.88
C MET A 166 -2.47 -12.05 -5.34
N GLU A 167 -2.91 -13.28 -5.11
CA GLU A 167 -2.01 -14.38 -4.70
C GLU A 167 -1.00 -14.73 -5.79
N ASP A 168 -1.43 -14.75 -7.05
CA ASP A 168 -0.56 -15.00 -8.20
C ASP A 168 0.44 -13.87 -8.40
N HIS A 169 -0.01 -12.62 -8.26
CA HIS A 169 0.85 -11.44 -8.33
C HIS A 169 1.86 -11.41 -7.19
N ALA A 170 1.47 -11.78 -5.97
CA ALA A 170 2.38 -11.77 -4.82
C ALA A 170 3.27 -13.01 -4.72
N ARG A 171 3.18 -13.93 -5.69
CA ARG A 171 3.90 -15.20 -5.66
C ARG A 171 5.41 -14.96 -5.59
N GLY A 172 6.03 -15.57 -4.58
CA GLY A 172 7.47 -15.45 -4.34
C GLY A 172 7.88 -14.25 -3.47
N ILE A 173 6.96 -13.32 -3.17
CA ILE A 173 7.25 -12.17 -2.29
C ILE A 173 6.38 -12.16 -1.02
N LEU A 174 5.16 -12.69 -1.08
CA LEU A 174 4.29 -12.88 0.08
C LEU A 174 3.68 -14.29 0.05
N PRO A 175 3.71 -15.04 1.16
CA PRO A 175 3.04 -16.33 1.25
C PRO A 175 1.51 -16.14 1.36
N PRO A 176 0.69 -17.13 0.97
CA PRO A 176 -0.77 -17.04 1.10
C PRO A 176 -1.26 -16.75 2.53
N ALA A 177 -0.51 -17.22 3.53
CA ALA A 177 -0.79 -16.95 4.94
C ALA A 177 -0.71 -15.45 5.32
N PHE A 178 0.00 -14.63 4.53
CA PHE A 178 0.12 -13.19 4.79
C PHE A 178 -1.22 -12.46 4.65
N PHE A 179 -2.10 -12.94 3.75
CA PHE A 179 -3.40 -12.33 3.50
C PHE A 179 -4.39 -12.67 4.61
N ASP A 180 -5.16 -11.67 5.04
CA ASP A 180 -6.11 -11.73 6.17
C ASP A 180 -5.50 -12.12 7.53
N GLN A 181 -4.19 -12.38 7.62
CA GLN A 181 -3.51 -12.58 8.88
C GLN A 181 -3.26 -11.24 9.58
N GLU A 182 -3.64 -11.15 10.84
CA GLU A 182 -3.17 -10.09 11.72
C GLU A 182 -1.74 -10.39 12.17
N ILE A 183 -0.83 -9.46 11.89
CA ILE A 183 0.59 -9.57 12.17
C ILE A 183 0.91 -8.59 13.30
N ALA A 184 1.36 -9.11 14.44
CA ALA A 184 1.79 -8.29 15.56
C ALA A 184 3.13 -7.61 15.24
N CYS A 185 3.17 -6.28 15.30
CA CYS A 185 4.33 -5.45 15.01
C CYS A 185 4.88 -4.74 16.26
N GLY A 186 4.69 -5.34 17.44
CA GLY A 186 5.04 -4.76 18.73
C GLY A 186 3.80 -4.23 19.45
N LEU A 187 3.68 -2.90 19.58
CA LEU A 187 2.57 -2.25 20.30
C LEU A 187 1.24 -2.26 19.52
N ALA A 188 1.31 -2.50 18.21
CA ALA A 188 0.16 -2.56 17.32
C ALA A 188 0.29 -3.70 16.30
N SER A 189 -0.70 -3.79 15.42
CA SER A 189 -0.80 -4.82 14.41
C SER A 189 -0.94 -4.23 13.01
N MET A 190 -0.56 -5.02 12.01
CA MET A 190 -0.99 -4.79 10.64
C MET A 190 -1.77 -5.98 10.10
N GLN A 191 -2.66 -5.73 9.15
CA GLN A 191 -3.36 -6.76 8.40
C GLN A 191 -3.48 -6.33 6.94
N MET A 192 -3.23 -7.26 6.01
CA MET A 192 -3.49 -7.03 4.59
C MET A 192 -4.76 -7.75 4.17
N LEU A 193 -5.72 -7.01 3.62
CA LEU A 193 -6.99 -7.54 3.13
C LEU A 193 -7.08 -7.40 1.61
N VAL A 194 -7.57 -8.44 0.96
CA VAL A 194 -7.92 -8.41 -0.47
C VAL A 194 -9.45 -8.46 -0.56
N ARG A 195 -10.06 -7.35 -0.98
CA ARG A 195 -11.52 -7.20 -1.04
C ARG A 195 -11.94 -6.69 -2.40
N SER A 196 -13.16 -7.00 -2.82
CA SER A 196 -13.71 -6.50 -4.07
C SER A 196 -15.03 -5.77 -3.89
N ARG A 197 -15.34 -4.90 -4.85
CA ARG A 197 -16.58 -4.13 -4.88
C ARG A 197 -17.10 -4.09 -6.32
N PRO A 198 -18.38 -4.40 -6.58
CA PRO A 198 -18.95 -4.20 -7.90
C PRO A 198 -18.87 -2.73 -8.32
N CYS A 199 -18.53 -2.48 -9.58
CA CYS A 199 -18.69 -1.17 -10.19
C CYS A 199 -20.16 -0.76 -10.08
N GLY A 200 -20.41 0.51 -9.70
CA GLY A 200 -21.76 1.05 -9.69
C GLY A 200 -22.32 1.16 -11.11
N PRO A 201 -23.65 1.24 -11.28
CA PRO A 201 -24.23 1.56 -12.58
C PRO A 201 -23.62 2.87 -13.10
N ARG A 202 -23.22 2.89 -14.38
CA ARG A 202 -22.74 4.12 -15.02
C ARG A 202 -23.89 5.13 -15.02
N PRO A 203 -23.70 6.35 -14.46
CA PRO A 203 -24.69 7.40 -14.62
C PRO A 203 -24.85 7.69 -16.13
N GLY A 204 -26.03 7.42 -16.70
CA GLY A 204 -26.35 7.78 -18.08
C GLY A 204 -26.55 6.62 -19.07
N LEU A 205 -26.42 5.35 -18.66
CA LEU A 205 -26.86 4.22 -19.48
C LEU A 205 -28.12 3.61 -18.84
N SER A 206 -29.27 4.23 -19.15
CA SER A 206 -30.55 3.55 -19.08
C SER A 206 -30.57 2.48 -20.19
N ASN A 207 -31.00 1.26 -19.86
CA ASN A 207 -31.42 0.28 -20.87
C ASN A 207 -32.55 0.84 -21.74
#